data_AF-A0A5K1FKU4-F1
#
_entry.id   AF-A0A5K1FKU4-F1
#
_cell.length_a   1.000
_cell.length_b   1.000
_cell.length_c   1.000
_cell.angle_alpha   90.00
_cell.angle_beta   90.00
_cell.angle_gamma   90.00
#
_symmetry.space_group_name_H-M   'P 1'
#
loop_
_entity.id
_entity.type
_entity.pdbx_description
1 polymer ?
#
loop_
_entity_poly.entity_id
_entity_poly.type
_entity_poly.pdbx_seq_one_letter_code
_entity_poly.pdbx_strand_id
1 'polypeptide(L)'
;FVPGLNKGKALYFLFMKAETKSPAGIPMRPVLTSYYRSSQFLLHEYPSIPHTSPIASIFCTDVYQSMYSQMLLGLAYRLDILCIGAVFAPIFLRAMNFLEQNFHDLADDLEHGTVNARITDAAVRAALEAKLTSDPETAAHIRKECSTKNWQGIIRRIWPEARFLDVIVTGATAQYIPSLEFYSGGLPLASTGYASSESFFGINLNPLCKTEDIAYTIMPNIAYFEFQTYKSQENGGQGEEEEIELVDLANVEVGKEYELVVTTYS
;
A
#
# COMPACT_ATOMS: atom_id res chain seq x y z
N PHE A 1 11.66 -14.52 1.48
CA PHE A 1 10.62 -14.63 2.54
C PHE A 1 11.20 -14.06 3.83
N VAL A 2 10.55 -13.07 4.46
CA VAL A 2 11.06 -12.49 5.72
C VAL A 2 10.55 -13.35 6.89
N PRO A 3 11.42 -14.05 7.64
CA PRO A 3 10.99 -15.03 8.62
C PRO A 3 10.30 -14.39 9.82
N GLY A 4 9.22 -14.97 10.34
CA GLY A 4 8.56 -14.52 11.58
C GLY A 4 7.63 -13.32 11.43
N LEU A 5 7.25 -12.96 10.20
CA LEU A 5 6.24 -11.93 9.94
C LEU A 5 4.88 -12.26 10.57
N ASN A 6 4.55 -13.54 10.72
CA ASN A 6 3.32 -14.02 11.37
C ASN A 6 3.28 -13.83 12.89
N LYS A 7 4.34 -13.30 13.50
CA LYS A 7 4.42 -13.05 14.94
C LYS A 7 4.09 -11.61 15.34
N GLY A 8 3.81 -10.75 14.36
CA GLY A 8 3.44 -9.36 14.60
C GLY A 8 2.29 -8.92 13.71
N LYS A 9 2.18 -7.62 13.49
CA LYS A 9 1.10 -6.98 12.75
C LYS A 9 1.64 -6.19 11.56
N ALA A 10 0.75 -5.88 10.64
CA ALA A 10 1.03 -5.01 9.53
C ALA A 10 0.15 -3.75 9.57
N LEU A 11 0.80 -2.58 9.50
CA LEU A 11 0.13 -1.30 9.35
C LEU A 11 0.05 -0.94 7.87
N TYR A 12 -1.12 -1.15 7.26
CA TYR A 12 -1.37 -0.71 5.89
C TYR A 12 -2.40 0.41 5.88
N PHE A 13 -2.06 1.51 5.21
CA PHE A 13 -2.99 2.61 4.96
C PHE A 13 -3.80 2.32 3.70
N LEU A 14 -5.01 1.79 3.89
CA LEU A 14 -5.91 1.35 2.83
C LEU A 14 -7.13 2.26 2.76
N PHE A 15 -7.52 2.70 1.56
CA PHE A 15 -8.62 3.64 1.37
C PHE A 15 -9.56 3.15 0.28
N MET A 16 -10.86 3.15 0.58
CA MET A 16 -11.86 3.06 -0.47
C MET A 16 -12.01 4.39 -1.21
N LYS A 17 -12.31 4.31 -2.50
CA LYS A 17 -12.75 5.44 -3.31
C LYS A 17 -14.25 5.36 -3.59
N ALA A 18 -14.83 6.50 -3.96
CA ALA A 18 -16.23 6.60 -4.35
C ALA A 18 -16.60 5.60 -5.46
N GLU A 19 -17.83 5.11 -5.39
CA GLU A 19 -18.44 4.20 -6.35
C GLU A 19 -19.61 4.90 -7.03
N THR A 20 -19.77 4.65 -8.32
CA THR A 20 -20.95 5.04 -9.10
C THR A 20 -21.59 3.81 -9.71
N LYS A 21 -22.72 3.97 -10.39
CA LYS A 21 -23.36 2.90 -11.16
C LYS A 21 -23.55 3.34 -12.61
N SER A 22 -23.39 2.41 -13.54
CA SER A 22 -23.75 2.63 -14.94
C SER A 22 -25.27 2.80 -15.09
N PRO A 23 -25.77 3.29 -16.24
CA PRO A 23 -27.22 3.35 -16.50
C PRO A 23 -27.94 1.99 -16.38
N ALA A 24 -27.22 0.88 -16.59
CA ALA A 24 -27.73 -0.48 -16.42
C ALA A 24 -27.64 -1.00 -14.96
N GLY A 25 -27.17 -0.17 -14.02
CA GLY A 25 -27.04 -0.51 -12.60
C GLY A 25 -25.74 -1.24 -12.23
N ILE A 26 -24.79 -1.39 -13.16
CA ILE A 26 -23.52 -2.08 -12.91
C ILE A 26 -22.60 -1.18 -12.06
N PRO A 27 -22.06 -1.67 -10.92
CA PRO A 27 -21.11 -0.90 -10.11
C PRO A 27 -19.85 -0.50 -10.88
N MET A 28 -19.48 0.77 -10.79
CA MET A 28 -18.26 1.34 -11.35
C MET A 28 -17.40 1.88 -10.20
N ARG A 29 -16.25 1.25 -9.99
CA ARG A 29 -15.33 1.59 -8.90
C ARG A 29 -13.91 1.12 -9.20
N PRO A 30 -12.88 1.70 -8.55
CA PRO A 30 -11.52 1.21 -8.67
C PRO A 30 -11.38 -0.25 -8.21
N VAL A 31 -10.47 -0.99 -8.85
CA VAL A 31 -10.22 -2.42 -8.55
C VAL A 31 -9.93 -2.67 -7.06
N LEU A 32 -9.16 -1.79 -6.41
CA LEU A 32 -8.86 -1.90 -4.99
C LEU A 32 -10.11 -1.72 -4.10
N THR A 33 -10.99 -0.76 -4.43
CA THR A 33 -12.29 -0.64 -3.72
C THR A 33 -13.11 -1.92 -3.89
N SER A 34 -13.09 -2.52 -5.09
CA SER A 34 -13.77 -3.79 -5.34
C SER A 34 -13.18 -4.93 -4.51
N TYR A 35 -11.84 -5.01 -4.46
CA TYR A 35 -11.12 -6.01 -3.68
C TYR A 35 -11.40 -5.89 -2.19
N TYR A 36 -11.31 -4.68 -1.61
CA TYR A 36 -11.60 -4.48 -0.19
C TYR A 36 -13.02 -4.87 0.20
N ARG A 37 -13.99 -4.75 -0.72
CA ARG A 37 -15.39 -5.18 -0.50
C ARG A 37 -15.65 -6.67 -0.77
N SER A 38 -14.68 -7.38 -1.34
CA SER A 38 -14.85 -8.78 -1.71
C SER A 38 -14.90 -9.67 -0.47
N SER A 39 -15.57 -10.82 -0.59
CA SER A 39 -15.53 -11.84 0.46
C SER A 39 -14.11 -12.38 0.65
N GLN A 40 -13.25 -12.33 -0.38
CA GLN A 40 -11.84 -12.68 -0.25
C GLN A 40 -11.19 -11.78 0.80
N PHE A 41 -11.31 -10.45 0.69
CA PHE A 41 -10.72 -9.55 1.68
C PHE A 41 -11.39 -9.61 3.05
N LEU A 42 -12.73 -9.77 3.08
CA LEU A 42 -13.50 -9.73 4.33
C LEU A 42 -13.45 -11.03 5.14
N LEU A 43 -13.40 -12.18 4.46
CA LEU A 43 -13.41 -13.51 5.10
C LEU A 43 -12.02 -14.11 5.21
N HIS A 44 -11.09 -13.76 4.33
CA HIS A 44 -9.74 -14.25 4.46
C HIS A 44 -8.95 -13.33 5.39
N GLU A 45 -8.43 -13.91 6.45
CA GLU A 45 -7.20 -13.47 7.13
C GLU A 45 -5.98 -13.64 6.18
N TYR A 46 -6.04 -13.07 4.98
CA TYR A 46 -4.96 -13.10 3.98
C TYR A 46 -4.17 -11.79 4.06
N PRO A 47 -3.39 -11.65 5.13
CA PRO A 47 -2.01 -12.11 4.99
C PRO A 47 -1.61 -13.08 6.11
N SER A 48 -0.47 -13.72 5.91
CA SER A 48 0.32 -14.33 6.99
C SER A 48 0.62 -13.39 8.19
N ILE A 49 0.16 -12.12 8.17
CA ILE A 49 0.35 -11.08 9.17
C ILE A 49 -1.01 -10.38 9.43
N PRO A 50 -1.54 -10.38 10.65
CA PRO A 50 -2.72 -9.60 11.02
C PRO A 50 -2.57 -8.10 10.76
N HIS A 51 -3.59 -7.46 10.18
CA HIS A 51 -3.60 -6.00 9.99
C HIS A 51 -4.00 -5.25 11.27
N THR A 52 -3.46 -4.03 11.45
CA THR A 52 -3.86 -3.13 12.55
C THR A 52 -5.19 -2.42 12.28
N SER A 53 -5.44 -2.06 11.01
CA SER A 53 -6.58 -1.27 10.56
C SER A 53 -7.90 -2.08 10.58
N PRO A 54 -8.95 -1.64 11.30
CA PRO A 54 -10.27 -2.26 11.26
C PRO A 54 -10.92 -2.09 9.88
N ILE A 55 -11.76 -3.04 9.48
CA ILE A 55 -12.53 -2.96 8.23
C ILE A 55 -13.38 -1.68 8.18
N ALA A 56 -13.98 -1.28 9.30
CA ALA A 56 -14.75 -0.03 9.39
C ALA A 56 -13.93 1.21 9.01
N SER A 57 -12.67 1.28 9.46
CA SER A 57 -11.75 2.37 9.13
C SER A 57 -11.42 2.40 7.64
N ILE A 58 -11.19 1.24 7.02
CA ILE A 58 -10.88 1.14 5.59
C ILE A 58 -12.09 1.52 4.73
N PHE A 59 -13.30 1.17 5.20
CA PHE A 59 -14.56 1.39 4.48
C PHE A 59 -15.15 2.78 4.70
N CYS A 60 -14.64 3.54 5.66
CA CYS A 60 -15.06 4.90 5.91
C CYS A 60 -14.79 5.78 4.67
N THR A 61 -15.84 6.43 4.17
CA THR A 61 -15.76 7.30 2.99
C THR A 61 -15.17 8.68 3.31
N ASP A 62 -15.16 9.07 4.58
CA ASP A 62 -14.44 10.25 5.06
C ASP A 62 -12.95 9.92 5.19
N VAL A 63 -12.16 10.53 4.30
CA VAL A 63 -10.71 10.28 4.22
C VAL A 63 -9.99 10.69 5.51
N TYR A 64 -10.45 11.75 6.19
CA TYR A 64 -9.86 12.18 7.46
C TYR A 64 -10.08 11.12 8.53
N GLN A 65 -11.33 10.66 8.70
CA GLN A 65 -11.67 9.66 9.72
C GLN A 65 -11.03 8.30 9.43
N SER A 66 -10.97 7.90 8.16
CA SER A 66 -10.26 6.70 7.72
C SER A 66 -8.76 6.79 8.05
N MET A 67 -8.09 7.89 7.69
CA MET A 67 -6.67 8.07 7.97
C MET A 67 -6.39 8.15 9.47
N TYR A 68 -7.18 8.93 10.22
CA TYR A 68 -7.01 9.12 11.66
C TYR A 68 -7.12 7.78 12.40
N SER A 69 -8.18 7.00 12.12
CA SER A 69 -8.41 5.73 12.80
C SER A 69 -7.35 4.67 12.48
N GLN A 70 -6.88 4.59 11.23
CA GLN A 70 -5.78 3.70 10.85
C GLN A 70 -4.46 4.11 11.49
N MET A 71 -4.15 5.41 11.53
CA MET A 71 -2.96 5.94 12.19
C MET A 71 -3.00 5.68 13.70
N LEU A 72 -4.12 5.96 14.36
CA LEU A 72 -4.28 5.80 15.80
C LEU A 72 -4.03 4.36 16.25
N LEU A 73 -4.61 3.37 15.57
CA LEU A 73 -4.34 1.96 15.87
C LEU A 73 -2.94 1.51 15.43
N GLY A 74 -2.38 2.13 14.39
CA GLY A 74 -0.98 1.97 14.03
C GLY A 74 -0.02 2.42 15.14
N LEU A 75 -0.35 3.49 15.86
CA LEU A 75 0.43 3.97 17.01
C LEU A 75 0.17 3.10 18.25
N ALA A 76 -1.08 2.71 18.51
CA ALA A 76 -1.44 1.86 19.64
C ALA A 76 -0.72 0.49 19.60
N TYR A 77 -0.54 -0.09 18.41
CA TYR A 77 0.16 -1.35 18.22
C TYR A 77 1.62 -1.17 17.76
N ARG A 78 2.26 -0.04 18.06
CA ARG A 78 3.57 0.33 17.48
C ARG A 78 4.67 -0.72 17.66
N LEU A 79 4.64 -1.47 18.77
CA LEU A 79 5.63 -2.50 19.10
C LEU A 79 5.37 -3.83 18.38
N ASP A 80 4.15 -4.07 17.91
CA ASP A 80 3.80 -5.30 17.21
C ASP A 80 4.03 -5.19 15.71
N ILE A 81 4.24 -3.98 15.17
CA ILE A 81 4.27 -3.72 13.73
C ILE A 81 5.60 -4.17 13.12
N LEU A 82 5.54 -5.15 12.22
CA LEU A 82 6.69 -5.68 11.50
C LEU A 82 6.79 -5.17 10.05
N CYS A 83 5.68 -4.72 9.49
CA CYS A 83 5.59 -4.20 8.14
C CYS A 83 4.66 -2.98 8.12
N ILE A 84 5.07 -1.94 7.41
CA ILE A 84 4.26 -0.74 7.21
C ILE A 84 4.12 -0.52 5.72
N GLY A 85 2.93 -0.20 5.23
CA GLY A 85 2.73 -0.06 3.81
C GLY A 85 1.55 0.80 3.39
N ALA A 86 1.53 1.07 2.10
CA ALA A 86 0.41 1.59 1.36
C ALA A 86 0.60 1.17 -0.09
N VAL A 87 -0.48 1.08 -0.88
CA VAL A 87 -0.35 0.63 -2.27
C VAL A 87 0.63 1.49 -3.07
N PHE A 88 0.60 2.82 -2.88
CA PHE A 88 1.50 3.75 -3.58
C PHE A 88 2.22 4.69 -2.61
N ALA A 89 3.45 5.07 -2.96
CA ALA A 89 4.27 6.00 -2.19
C ALA A 89 3.58 7.32 -1.81
N PRO A 90 2.81 7.98 -2.70
CA PRO A 90 2.08 9.21 -2.32
C PRO A 90 1.08 9.01 -1.18
N ILE A 91 0.45 7.84 -1.08
CA ILE A 91 -0.49 7.54 0.01
C ILE A 91 0.28 7.42 1.32
N PHE A 92 1.41 6.74 1.30
CA PHE A 92 2.29 6.60 2.45
C PHE A 92 2.82 7.96 2.94
N LEU A 93 3.32 8.80 2.03
CA LEU A 93 3.80 10.14 2.37
C LEU A 93 2.69 11.04 2.92
N ARG A 94 1.46 10.90 2.42
CA ARG A 94 0.29 11.58 3.01
C ARG A 94 0.01 11.12 4.43
N ALA A 95 0.18 9.83 4.74
CA ALA A 95 0.04 9.34 6.11
C ALA A 95 1.13 9.90 7.04
N MET A 96 2.38 10.02 6.57
CA MET A 96 3.45 10.66 7.35
C MET A 96 3.16 12.14 7.63
N ASN A 97 2.74 12.89 6.61
CA ASN A 97 2.32 14.29 6.79
C ASN A 97 1.06 14.40 7.69
N PHE A 98 0.15 13.43 7.64
CA PHE A 98 -1.01 13.41 8.54
C PHE A 98 -0.58 13.26 10.00
N LEU A 99 0.36 12.35 10.28
CA LEU A 99 0.93 12.18 11.61
C LEU A 99 1.59 13.46 12.10
N GLU A 100 2.40 14.11 11.26
CA GLU A 100 3.05 15.38 11.57
C GLU A 100 2.05 16.48 11.97
N GLN A 101 0.89 16.53 11.34
CA GLN A 101 -0.12 17.55 11.60
C GLN A 101 -1.06 17.22 12.78
N ASN A 102 -1.21 15.93 13.15
CA ASN A 102 -2.24 15.48 14.08
C ASN A 102 -1.69 14.69 15.28
N PHE A 103 -0.36 14.60 15.48
CA PHE A 103 0.22 13.78 16.55
C PHE A 103 -0.22 14.17 17.96
N HIS A 104 -0.57 15.44 18.19
CA HIS A 104 -1.09 15.89 19.48
C HIS A 104 -2.43 15.22 19.80
N ASP A 105 -3.41 15.34 18.92
CA ASP A 105 -4.72 14.69 19.10
C ASP A 105 -4.60 13.17 19.17
N LEU A 106 -3.73 12.57 18.33
CA LEU A 106 -3.49 11.12 18.35
C LEU A 106 -2.87 10.67 19.69
N ALA A 107 -1.93 11.43 20.24
CA ALA A 107 -1.33 11.13 21.53
C ALA A 107 -2.31 11.33 22.69
N ASP A 108 -3.18 12.35 22.63
CA ASP A 108 -4.22 12.59 23.63
C ASP A 108 -5.22 11.42 23.68
N ASP A 109 -5.66 10.93 22.53
CA ASP A 109 -6.54 9.76 22.42
C ASP A 109 -5.87 8.49 22.98
N LEU A 110 -4.58 8.28 22.70
CA LEU A 110 -3.81 7.15 23.26
C LEU A 110 -3.66 7.25 24.78
N GLU A 111 -3.34 8.43 25.31
CA GLU A 111 -3.13 8.64 26.74
C GLU A 111 -4.38 8.31 27.55
N HIS A 112 -5.54 8.75 27.06
CA HIS A 112 -6.82 8.59 27.78
C HIS A 112 -7.59 7.32 27.37
N GLY A 113 -7.18 6.66 26.28
CA GLY A 113 -7.93 5.54 25.70
C GLY A 113 -9.29 5.99 25.17
N THR A 114 -9.38 7.21 24.63
CA THR A 114 -10.62 7.81 24.12
C THR A 114 -10.55 8.00 22.61
N VAL A 115 -11.70 8.27 21.99
CA VAL A 115 -11.78 8.59 20.56
C VAL A 115 -12.19 10.04 20.35
N ASN A 116 -11.36 10.77 19.62
CA ASN A 116 -11.52 12.17 19.28
C ASN A 116 -12.93 12.45 18.74
N ALA A 117 -13.54 13.56 19.18
CA ALA A 117 -14.89 13.94 18.79
C ALA A 117 -15.05 14.23 17.28
N ARG A 118 -13.94 14.48 16.57
CA ARG A 118 -13.92 14.62 15.10
C ARG A 118 -14.23 13.29 14.37
N ILE A 119 -14.14 12.15 15.06
CA ILE A 119 -14.55 10.85 14.53
C ILE A 119 -16.04 10.67 14.82
N THR A 120 -16.85 10.96 13.80
CA THR A 120 -18.32 10.99 13.85
C THR A 120 -18.96 9.74 13.23
N ASP A 121 -18.24 9.01 12.39
CA ASP A 121 -18.70 7.73 11.84
C ASP A 121 -18.84 6.70 12.96
N ALA A 122 -20.08 6.24 13.19
CA ALA A 122 -20.40 5.36 14.30
C ALA A 122 -19.69 3.99 14.22
N ALA A 123 -19.48 3.47 13.01
CA ALA A 123 -18.81 2.17 12.83
C ALA A 123 -17.31 2.28 13.09
N VAL A 124 -16.68 3.36 12.60
CA VAL A 124 -15.27 3.65 12.89
C VAL A 124 -15.07 3.87 14.39
N ARG A 125 -15.92 4.70 15.00
CA ARG A 125 -15.84 5.02 16.42
C ARG A 125 -15.98 3.77 17.29
N ALA A 126 -17.00 2.94 17.04
CA ALA A 126 -17.19 1.68 17.77
C ALA A 126 -15.99 0.72 17.60
N ALA A 127 -15.40 0.65 16.41
CA ALA A 127 -14.23 -0.19 16.15
C ALA A 127 -12.97 0.30 16.89
N LEU A 128 -12.80 1.61 17.05
CA LEU A 128 -11.72 2.20 17.84
C LEU A 128 -11.94 2.01 19.34
N GLU A 129 -13.13 2.32 19.85
CA GLU A 129 -13.48 2.18 21.28
C GLU A 129 -13.35 0.73 21.76
N ALA A 130 -13.60 -0.25 20.89
CA ALA A 130 -13.41 -1.67 21.21
C ALA A 130 -11.94 -2.12 21.32
N LYS A 131 -10.98 -1.34 20.79
CA LYS A 131 -9.57 -1.72 20.67
C LYS A 131 -8.63 -0.83 21.47
N LEU A 132 -9.02 0.41 21.75
CA LEU A 132 -8.19 1.37 22.46
C LEU A 132 -8.25 1.14 23.97
N THR A 133 -7.09 1.25 24.59
CA THR A 133 -6.89 1.29 26.04
C THR A 133 -5.99 2.47 26.35
N SER A 134 -6.12 3.05 27.55
CA SER A 134 -5.21 4.10 28.01
C SER A 134 -3.75 3.59 27.99
N ASP A 135 -2.91 4.30 27.25
CA ASP A 135 -1.47 4.04 27.11
C ASP A 135 -0.69 5.37 27.17
N PRO A 136 -0.47 5.92 28.37
CA PRO A 136 0.29 7.15 28.56
C PRO A 136 1.76 7.04 28.13
N GLU A 137 2.33 5.84 28.16
CA GLU A 137 3.73 5.61 27.78
C GLU A 137 3.90 5.80 26.26
N THR A 138 3.06 5.15 25.47
CA THR A 138 3.07 5.35 24.01
C THR A 138 2.74 6.79 23.67
N ALA A 139 1.74 7.41 24.31
CA ALA A 139 1.41 8.81 24.07
C ALA A 139 2.60 9.75 24.33
N ALA A 140 3.30 9.59 25.45
CA ALA A 140 4.49 10.38 25.77
C ALA A 140 5.61 10.16 24.75
N HIS A 141 5.81 8.91 24.30
CA HIS A 141 6.79 8.58 23.26
C HIS A 141 6.46 9.25 21.92
N ILE A 142 5.21 9.19 21.46
CA ILE A 142 4.78 9.84 20.22
C ILE A 142 4.99 11.36 20.31
N ARG A 143 4.60 12.01 21.41
CA ARG A 143 4.84 13.44 21.60
C ARG A 143 6.32 13.78 21.56
N LYS A 144 7.16 12.99 22.23
CA LYS A 144 8.62 13.21 22.23
C LYS A 144 9.21 13.12 20.84
N GLU A 145 8.92 12.05 20.09
CA GLU A 145 9.52 11.80 18.78
C GLU A 145 9.01 12.77 17.70
N CYS A 146 7.70 13.07 17.69
CA CYS A 146 7.06 13.94 16.70
C CYS A 146 7.26 15.44 16.96
N SER A 147 7.58 15.85 18.21
CA SER A 147 7.89 17.27 18.50
C SER A 147 9.25 17.72 17.95
N THR A 148 10.09 16.78 17.50
CA THR A 148 11.38 17.10 16.91
C THR A 148 11.20 17.66 15.50
N LYS A 149 12.01 18.65 15.11
CA LYS A 149 12.01 19.18 13.73
C LYS A 149 12.59 18.21 12.71
N ASN A 150 13.32 17.18 13.15
CA ASN A 150 13.98 16.22 12.27
C ASN A 150 13.18 14.91 12.17
N TRP A 151 12.44 14.76 11.08
CA TRP A 151 11.66 13.57 10.77
C TRP A 151 12.44 12.47 10.05
N GLN A 152 13.75 12.66 9.82
CA GLN A 152 14.59 11.63 9.22
C GLN A 152 14.59 10.38 10.09
N GLY A 153 14.20 9.23 9.57
CA GLY A 153 14.13 7.96 10.29
C GLY A 153 13.00 7.87 11.31
N ILE A 154 12.00 8.76 11.27
CA ILE A 154 10.87 8.77 12.21
C ILE A 154 10.17 7.41 12.28
N ILE A 155 10.10 6.68 11.17
CA ILE A 155 9.42 5.39 11.11
C ILE A 155 10.05 4.40 12.08
N ARG A 156 11.38 4.28 12.10
CA ARG A 156 12.09 3.40 13.04
C ARG A 156 11.99 3.85 14.48
N ARG A 157 11.77 5.14 14.73
CA ARG A 157 11.63 5.66 16.10
C ARG A 157 10.24 5.39 16.68
N ILE A 158 9.21 5.46 15.84
CA ILE A 158 7.83 5.17 16.24
C ILE A 158 7.56 3.67 16.22
N TRP A 159 7.93 2.99 15.14
CA TRP A 159 7.74 1.56 14.90
C TRP A 159 9.10 0.83 14.85
N PRO A 160 9.73 0.58 16.00
CA PRO A 160 11.10 0.05 16.06
C PRO A 160 11.23 -1.37 15.50
N GLU A 161 10.16 -2.16 15.52
CA GLU A 161 10.17 -3.55 15.03
C GLU A 161 9.86 -3.66 13.52
N ALA A 162 9.60 -2.53 12.84
CA ALA A 162 9.32 -2.52 11.41
C ALA A 162 10.55 -2.96 10.61
N ARG A 163 10.36 -3.91 9.70
CA ARG A 163 11.46 -4.56 8.96
C ARG A 163 11.61 -4.06 7.53
N PHE A 164 10.54 -3.58 6.93
CA PHE A 164 10.51 -3.03 5.58
C PHE A 164 9.26 -2.17 5.38
N LEU A 165 9.27 -1.35 4.34
CA LEU A 165 8.08 -0.66 3.85
C LEU A 165 7.53 -1.40 2.61
N ASP A 166 6.27 -1.81 2.63
CA ASP A 166 5.60 -2.39 1.45
C ASP A 166 4.87 -1.30 0.67
N VAL A 167 5.52 -0.84 -0.40
CA VAL A 167 5.09 0.31 -1.20
C VAL A 167 5.56 0.13 -2.63
N ILE A 168 4.70 0.42 -3.61
CA ILE A 168 5.13 0.49 -5.02
C ILE A 168 6.07 1.68 -5.20
N VAL A 169 7.30 1.38 -5.63
CA VAL A 169 8.41 2.34 -5.86
C VAL A 169 9.04 2.20 -7.25
N THR A 170 8.36 1.51 -8.17
CA THR A 170 8.77 1.36 -9.58
C THR A 170 8.02 2.33 -10.49
N GLY A 171 8.50 2.48 -11.74
CA GLY A 171 7.90 3.38 -12.73
C GLY A 171 7.83 4.82 -12.23
N ALA A 172 6.70 5.49 -12.46
CA ALA A 172 6.50 6.89 -12.06
C ALA A 172 6.57 7.14 -10.54
N THR A 173 6.49 6.09 -9.72
CA THR A 173 6.58 6.22 -8.25
C THR A 173 8.01 6.22 -7.72
N ALA A 174 9.00 5.88 -8.56
CA ALA A 174 10.42 5.87 -8.19
C ALA A 174 10.94 7.25 -7.73
N GLN A 175 10.33 8.34 -8.21
CA GLN A 175 10.66 9.70 -7.78
C GLN A 175 10.48 9.94 -6.26
N TYR A 176 9.71 9.11 -5.57
CA TYR A 176 9.46 9.22 -4.14
C TYR A 176 10.44 8.43 -3.27
N ILE A 177 11.34 7.63 -3.86
CA ILE A 177 12.33 6.83 -3.12
C ILE A 177 13.13 7.70 -2.13
N PRO A 178 13.68 8.87 -2.49
CA PRO A 178 14.43 9.69 -1.53
C PRO A 178 13.61 10.13 -0.31
N SER A 179 12.33 10.45 -0.51
CA SER A 179 11.43 10.82 0.60
C SER A 179 11.11 9.61 1.49
N LEU A 180 10.91 8.43 0.90
CA LEU A 180 10.69 7.20 1.66
C LEU A 180 11.92 6.82 2.48
N GLU A 181 13.12 6.90 1.89
CA GLU A 181 14.39 6.65 2.59
C GLU A 181 14.62 7.65 3.73
N PHE A 182 14.28 8.93 3.49
CA PHE A 182 14.33 9.96 4.53
C PHE A 182 13.49 9.57 5.74
N TYR A 183 12.20 9.23 5.58
CA TYR A 183 11.35 8.86 6.71
C TYR A 183 11.67 7.48 7.30
N SER A 184 12.11 6.53 6.46
CA SER A 184 12.35 5.13 6.85
C SER A 184 13.65 4.93 7.63
N GLY A 185 14.62 5.82 7.44
CA GLY A 185 15.95 5.66 8.04
C GLY A 185 16.69 4.44 7.48
N GLY A 186 16.44 4.10 6.21
CA GLY A 186 17.10 2.99 5.52
C GLY A 186 16.42 1.63 5.72
N LEU A 187 15.12 1.58 6.03
CA LEU A 187 14.37 0.32 5.90
C LEU A 187 14.28 -0.07 4.41
N PRO A 188 14.40 -1.37 4.08
CA PRO A 188 14.15 -1.86 2.73
C PRO A 188 12.76 -1.42 2.23
N LEU A 189 12.70 -1.04 0.94
CA LEU A 189 11.46 -0.71 0.24
C LEU A 189 11.05 -1.92 -0.60
N ALA A 190 10.03 -2.64 -0.16
CA ALA A 190 9.51 -3.80 -0.87
C ALA A 190 8.40 -3.37 -1.83
N SER A 191 8.56 -3.69 -3.12
CA SER A 191 7.47 -3.62 -4.10
C SER A 191 7.05 -5.03 -4.49
N THR A 192 5.85 -5.42 -4.05
CA THR A 192 5.45 -6.83 -3.98
C THR A 192 4.66 -7.33 -5.18
N GLY A 193 3.81 -6.49 -5.78
CA GLY A 193 2.92 -6.88 -6.86
C GLY A 193 2.92 -5.92 -8.05
N TYR A 194 2.64 -6.47 -9.23
CA TYR A 194 2.37 -5.75 -10.47
C TYR A 194 0.99 -6.15 -10.98
N ALA A 195 0.09 -5.16 -11.10
CA ALA A 195 -1.31 -5.37 -11.43
C ALA A 195 -1.94 -4.09 -12.02
N SER A 196 -3.08 -4.26 -12.68
CA SER A 196 -3.93 -3.19 -13.19
C SER A 196 -5.40 -3.43 -12.84
N SER A 197 -6.30 -2.59 -13.40
CA SER A 197 -7.75 -2.83 -13.25
C SER A 197 -8.26 -3.93 -14.18
N GLU A 198 -7.56 -4.15 -15.30
CA GLU A 198 -7.83 -5.15 -16.33
C GLU A 198 -7.37 -6.54 -15.91
N SER A 199 -6.20 -6.66 -15.26
CA SER A 199 -5.69 -7.94 -14.74
C SER A 199 -4.66 -7.76 -13.64
N PHE A 200 -4.54 -8.75 -12.76
CA PHE A 200 -3.29 -8.96 -12.02
C PHE A 200 -2.25 -9.56 -12.96
N PHE A 201 -0.97 -9.21 -12.81
CA PHE A 201 0.07 -9.67 -13.72
C PHE A 201 1.05 -10.59 -13.02
N GLY A 202 1.68 -10.10 -11.95
CA GLY A 202 2.82 -10.77 -11.38
C GLY A 202 3.23 -10.28 -10.00
N ILE A 203 4.25 -10.92 -9.47
CA ILE A 203 4.81 -10.63 -8.15
C ILE A 203 6.32 -10.48 -8.22
N ASN A 204 6.89 -9.73 -7.28
CA ASN A 204 8.32 -9.69 -7.09
C ASN A 204 8.77 -10.90 -6.26
N LEU A 205 9.51 -11.83 -6.88
CA LEU A 205 10.02 -13.04 -6.21
C LEU A 205 11.14 -12.74 -5.21
N ASN A 206 11.79 -11.58 -5.32
CA ASN A 206 12.81 -11.10 -4.39
C ASN A 206 12.42 -9.72 -3.81
N PRO A 207 11.42 -9.65 -2.91
CA PRO A 207 10.83 -8.39 -2.47
C PRO A 207 11.76 -7.49 -1.65
N LEU A 208 12.92 -7.97 -1.21
CA LEU A 208 13.92 -7.18 -0.47
C LEU A 208 15.16 -6.85 -1.31
N CYS A 209 15.11 -7.04 -2.62
CA CYS A 209 16.15 -6.52 -3.52
C CYS A 209 16.25 -5.00 -3.42
N LYS A 210 17.34 -4.44 -3.96
CA LYS A 210 17.45 -3.00 -4.09
C LYS A 210 16.36 -2.49 -5.04
N THR A 211 15.99 -1.23 -4.88
CA THR A 211 14.95 -0.62 -5.74
C THR A 211 15.30 -0.61 -7.22
N GLU A 212 16.59 -0.55 -7.56
CA GLU A 212 17.12 -0.64 -8.94
C GLU A 212 17.01 -2.04 -9.55
N ASP A 213 16.90 -3.08 -8.72
CA ASP A 213 16.90 -4.49 -9.13
C ASP A 213 15.49 -5.11 -9.12
N ILE A 214 14.44 -4.30 -8.89
CA ILE A 214 13.06 -4.80 -8.80
C ILE A 214 12.61 -5.36 -10.16
N ALA A 215 12.27 -6.64 -10.18
CA ALA A 215 11.64 -7.32 -11.31
C ALA A 215 10.38 -8.05 -10.87
N TYR A 216 9.35 -8.02 -11.71
CA TYR A 216 8.10 -8.75 -11.47
C TYR A 216 8.03 -9.97 -12.37
N THR A 217 7.79 -11.13 -11.76
CA THR A 217 7.53 -12.37 -12.49
C THR A 217 6.05 -12.49 -12.77
N ILE A 218 5.68 -12.47 -14.05
CA ILE A 218 4.31 -12.68 -14.51
C ILE A 218 3.88 -14.11 -14.17
N MET A 219 2.69 -14.24 -13.60
CA MET A 219 2.12 -15.52 -13.19
C MET A 219 1.29 -16.11 -14.33
N PRO A 220 1.72 -17.22 -14.96
CA PRO A 220 1.15 -17.70 -16.22
C PRO A 220 -0.29 -18.22 -16.12
N ASN A 221 -0.81 -18.40 -14.90
CA ASN A 221 -2.16 -18.90 -14.66
C ASN A 221 -3.21 -17.79 -14.52
N ILE A 222 -2.82 -16.50 -14.55
CA ILE A 222 -3.75 -15.38 -14.32
C ILE A 222 -4.50 -14.98 -15.60
N ALA A 223 -3.79 -14.88 -16.72
CA ALA A 223 -4.32 -14.51 -18.02
C ALA A 223 -3.40 -15.11 -19.12
N TYR A 224 -3.79 -14.97 -20.38
CA TYR A 224 -2.88 -15.21 -21.50
C TYR A 224 -2.09 -13.94 -21.79
N PHE A 225 -0.76 -14.05 -21.85
CA PHE A 225 0.16 -12.92 -21.94
C PHE A 225 1.00 -13.01 -23.21
N GLU A 226 0.95 -11.94 -23.99
CA GLU A 226 1.68 -11.72 -25.22
C GLU A 226 2.48 -10.42 -25.11
N PHE A 227 3.50 -10.29 -25.96
CA PHE A 227 4.45 -9.19 -25.91
C PHE A 227 4.69 -8.64 -27.31
N GLN A 228 4.33 -7.38 -27.53
CA GLN A 228 4.64 -6.68 -28.77
C GLN A 228 6.00 -6.01 -28.65
N THR A 229 6.92 -6.27 -29.58
CA THR A 229 8.27 -5.69 -29.52
C THR A 229 8.21 -4.16 -29.62
N TYR A 230 8.87 -3.47 -28.68
CA TYR A 230 8.94 -2.01 -28.71
C TYR A 230 10.01 -1.55 -29.72
N LYS A 231 9.60 -0.90 -30.81
CA LYS A 231 10.53 -0.25 -31.75
C LYS A 231 10.59 1.24 -31.39
N SER A 232 11.78 1.77 -31.07
CA SER A 232 11.92 3.20 -30.82
C SER A 232 11.59 3.98 -32.11
N GLN A 233 10.80 5.05 -31.98
CA GLN A 233 10.46 5.93 -33.12
C GLN A 233 11.66 6.69 -33.69
N GLU A 234 12.89 6.45 -33.22
CA GLU A 234 14.09 7.14 -33.71
C GLU A 234 14.54 6.65 -35.09
N ASN A 235 14.11 5.46 -35.53
CA ASN A 235 14.39 4.97 -36.88
C ASN A 235 13.22 5.26 -37.82
N GLY A 236 13.17 6.51 -38.31
CA GLY A 236 12.16 7.03 -39.22
C GLY A 236 12.08 6.32 -40.58
N GLY A 237 11.47 5.14 -40.63
CA GLY A 237 10.98 4.50 -41.84
C GLY A 237 9.47 4.71 -41.97
N GLN A 238 9.06 5.61 -42.85
CA GLN A 238 7.67 5.73 -43.26
C GLN A 238 7.26 4.52 -44.11
N GLY A 239 6.22 3.81 -43.68
CA GLY A 239 5.26 3.17 -44.57
C GLY A 239 5.55 1.73 -45.00
N GLU A 240 5.29 0.77 -44.12
CA GLU A 240 4.73 -0.54 -44.47
C GLU A 240 3.68 -0.89 -43.38
N GLU A 241 2.59 -1.58 -43.73
CA GLU A 241 1.66 -2.15 -42.74
C GLU A 241 2.44 -3.16 -41.89
N GLU A 242 3.02 -2.69 -40.79
CA GLU A 242 3.87 -3.54 -39.95
C GLU A 242 3.02 -4.64 -39.30
N GLU A 243 3.31 -5.89 -39.65
CA GLU A 243 2.73 -7.06 -39.00
C GLU A 243 3.05 -6.98 -37.50
N ILE A 244 2.00 -6.95 -36.67
CA ILE A 244 2.15 -6.95 -35.21
C ILE A 244 2.66 -8.33 -34.81
N GLU A 245 3.98 -8.47 -34.69
CA GLU A 245 4.59 -9.70 -34.21
C GLU A 245 4.47 -9.76 -32.68
N LEU A 246 3.55 -10.61 -32.21
CA LEU A 246 3.37 -10.93 -30.80
C LEU A 246 4.24 -12.12 -30.42
N VAL A 247 4.92 -12.00 -29.28
CA VAL A 247 5.75 -13.05 -28.70
C VAL A 247 5.04 -13.60 -27.46
N ASP A 248 4.94 -14.92 -27.34
CA ASP A 248 4.39 -15.56 -26.13
C ASP A 248 5.26 -15.29 -24.90
N LEU A 249 4.66 -15.31 -23.71
CA LEU A 249 5.36 -15.16 -22.42
C LEU A 249 6.62 -16.01 -22.26
N ALA A 250 6.62 -17.24 -22.77
CA ALA A 250 7.77 -18.14 -22.64
C ALA A 250 8.92 -17.83 -23.62
N ASN A 251 8.67 -17.00 -24.63
CA ASN A 251 9.57 -16.76 -25.77
C ASN A 251 10.17 -15.35 -25.77
N VAL A 252 9.93 -14.54 -24.75
CA VAL A 252 10.56 -13.21 -24.60
C VAL A 252 12.07 -13.33 -24.43
N GLU A 253 12.81 -12.38 -24.99
CA GLU A 253 14.28 -12.37 -24.93
C GLU A 253 14.80 -11.39 -23.88
N VAL A 254 15.85 -11.80 -23.16
CA VAL A 254 16.49 -10.97 -22.14
C VAL A 254 17.09 -9.72 -22.77
N GLY A 255 16.77 -8.55 -22.19
CA GLY A 255 17.29 -7.25 -22.63
C GLY A 255 16.49 -6.59 -23.75
N LYS A 256 15.42 -7.21 -24.26
CA LYS A 256 14.46 -6.56 -25.16
C LYS A 256 13.34 -5.86 -24.39
N GLU A 257 12.78 -4.83 -25.00
CA GLU A 257 11.65 -4.07 -24.48
C GLU A 257 10.37 -4.44 -25.23
N TYR A 258 9.27 -4.57 -24.49
CA TYR A 258 7.99 -5.02 -25.03
C TYR A 258 6.83 -4.24 -24.42
N GLU A 259 5.78 -4.04 -25.21
CA GLU A 259 4.46 -3.68 -24.73
C GLU A 259 3.67 -4.95 -24.33
N LEU A 260 3.08 -4.94 -23.14
CA LEU A 260 2.33 -6.06 -22.59
C LEU A 260 0.93 -6.12 -23.22
N VAL A 261 0.62 -7.24 -23.86
CA VAL A 261 -0.72 -7.57 -24.38
C VAL A 261 -1.32 -8.66 -23.50
N VAL A 262 -2.57 -8.47 -23.10
CA VAL A 262 -3.26 -9.38 -22.17
C VAL A 262 -4.61 -9.81 -22.70
N THR A 263 -4.86 -11.11 -22.70
CA THR A 263 -6.18 -11.71 -22.95
C THR A 263 -6.70 -12.31 -21.63
N THR A 264 -7.80 -11.77 -21.12
CA THR A 264 -8.33 -12.08 -19.79
C THR A 264 -9.58 -12.95 -19.86
N TYR A 265 -10.00 -13.51 -18.71
CA TYR A 265 -11.24 -14.28 -18.59
C TYR A 265 -12.52 -13.43 -18.47
N SER A 266 -12.38 -12.10 -18.31
CA SER A 266 -13.45 -11.20 -17.84
C SER A 266 -14.15 -10.45 -18.98
#